data_AF-A0A2W6RRT8-F1
#
_entry.id   AF-A0A2W6RRT8-F1
#
_cell.length_a   1.000
_cell.length_b   1.000
_cell.length_c   1.000
_cell.angle_alpha   90.00
_cell.angle_beta   90.00
_cell.angle_gamma   90.00
#
_symmetry.space_group_name_H-M   'P 1'
#
loop_
_entity.id
_entity.type
_entity.pdbx_description
1 polymer ?
#
loop_
_entity_poly.entity_id
_entity_poly.type
_entity_poly.pdbx_seq_one_letter_code
_entity_poly.pdbx_strand_id
1 'polypeptide(L)'
;MKTKLFFTLLLFFCFMYSQKKEDDHILRKKILITKTSSSPKIDGILDDAVWQNAPIATNFIERNPNNGKPQADSIKTEVRILYDDTGIYFGAQMYDPTPNKIAKELTERDGINNDDFFGVALNGYN
;
A
#
# COMPACT_ATOMS: atom_id res chain seq x y z
N MET A 1 -7.56 58.69 -4.61
CA MET A 1 -6.75 57.79 -5.48
C MET A 1 -5.91 56.80 -4.67
N LYS A 2 -5.19 57.23 -3.62
CA LYS A 2 -4.32 56.35 -2.80
C LYS A 2 -5.03 55.15 -2.17
N THR A 3 -6.26 55.31 -1.67
CA THR A 3 -7.04 54.23 -1.04
C THR A 3 -7.45 53.14 -2.05
N LYS A 4 -7.87 53.52 -3.26
CA LYS A 4 -8.23 52.56 -4.32
C LYS A 4 -7.00 51.75 -4.77
N LEU A 5 -5.85 52.41 -4.91
CA LEU A 5 -4.58 51.77 -5.27
C LEU A 5 -4.14 50.73 -4.22
N PHE A 6 -4.30 51.05 -2.93
CA PHE A 6 -4.00 50.12 -1.85
C PHE A 6 -4.86 48.85 -1.89
N PHE A 7 -6.18 48.99 -2.09
CA PHE A 7 -7.08 47.84 -2.22
C PHE A 7 -6.77 46.98 -3.46
N THR A 8 -6.42 47.60 -4.58
CA THR A 8 -6.02 46.86 -5.79
C THR A 8 -4.72 46.09 -5.57
N LEU A 9 -3.74 46.67 -4.88
CA LEU A 9 -2.49 45.98 -4.54
C LEU A 9 -2.73 44.81 -3.58
N LEU A 10 -3.59 45.00 -2.59
CA LEU A 10 -3.95 43.97 -1.61
C LEU A 10 -4.65 42.78 -2.30
N LEU A 11 -5.60 43.05 -3.19
CA LEU A 11 -6.28 42.01 -3.98
C LEU A 11 -5.30 41.24 -4.88
N PHE A 12 -4.36 41.94 -5.52
CA PHE A 12 -3.33 41.30 -6.34
C PHE A 12 -2.40 40.41 -5.50
N PHE A 13 -2.04 40.85 -4.29
CA PHE A 13 -1.23 40.07 -3.36
C PHE A 13 -1.97 38.81 -2.90
N CYS A 14 -3.26 38.89 -2.56
CA CYS A 14 -4.08 37.72 -2.24
C CYS A 14 -4.16 36.72 -3.41
N PHE A 15 -4.28 37.22 -4.64
CA PHE A 15 -4.29 36.38 -5.83
C PHE A 15 -2.97 35.63 -6.01
N MET A 16 -1.83 36.28 -5.77
CA MET A 16 -0.52 35.65 -5.82
C MET A 16 -0.32 34.59 -4.72
N TYR A 17 -0.80 34.84 -3.50
CA TYR A 17 -0.77 33.83 -2.42
C TYR A 17 -1.66 32.62 -2.72
N SER A 18 -2.78 32.82 -3.39
CA SER A 18 -3.70 31.75 -3.78
C SER A 18 -3.16 30.84 -4.89
N GLN A 19 -2.12 31.26 -5.61
CA GLN A 19 -1.46 30.45 -6.65
C GLN A 19 -0.41 29.48 -6.09
N LYS A 20 -0.26 29.39 -4.75
CA LYS A 20 0.64 28.41 -4.14
C LYS A 20 0.07 27.02 -4.33
N LYS A 21 0.61 26.28 -5.31
CA LYS A 21 0.34 24.86 -5.50
C LYS A 21 0.87 24.09 -4.30
N GLU A 22 -0.01 23.35 -3.65
CA GLU A 22 0.38 22.40 -2.62
C GLU A 22 0.94 21.16 -3.31
N ASP A 23 2.27 21.05 -3.36
CA ASP A 23 2.90 19.79 -3.75
C ASP A 23 2.73 18.81 -2.61
N ASP A 24 1.94 17.77 -2.85
CA ASP A 24 1.76 16.67 -1.92
C ASP A 24 3.06 15.86 -1.82
N HIS A 25 3.95 16.26 -0.91
CA HIS A 25 5.21 15.59 -0.61
C HIS A 25 5.03 14.24 0.13
N ILE A 26 3.87 13.59 0.02
CA ILE A 26 3.68 12.22 0.52
C ILE A 26 4.53 11.26 -0.32
N LEU A 27 5.60 10.75 0.29
CA LEU A 27 6.41 9.66 -0.22
C LEU A 27 5.57 8.39 -0.33
N ARG A 28 5.18 8.05 -1.56
CA ARG A 28 4.47 6.80 -1.87
C ARG A 28 5.49 5.73 -2.22
N LYS A 29 5.43 4.61 -1.51
CA LYS A 29 6.23 3.43 -1.85
C LYS A 29 5.85 2.95 -3.25
N LYS A 30 6.85 2.72 -4.09
CA LYS A 30 6.70 2.15 -5.44
C LYS A 30 7.48 0.86 -5.50
N ILE A 31 6.97 -0.10 -6.26
CA ILE A 31 7.66 -1.35 -6.58
C ILE A 31 7.49 -1.62 -8.07
N LEU A 32 8.56 -2.04 -8.72
CA LEU A 32 8.50 -2.56 -10.08
C LEU A 32 8.12 -4.03 -9.99
N ILE A 33 7.07 -4.42 -10.70
CA ILE A 33 6.57 -5.80 -10.72
C ILE A 33 6.97 -6.48 -12.03
N THR A 34 7.23 -7.78 -11.97
CA THR A 34 7.80 -8.53 -13.11
C THR A 34 6.70 -9.27 -13.86
N LYS A 35 6.75 -9.24 -15.20
CA LYS A 35 5.93 -10.12 -16.03
C LYS A 35 6.48 -11.54 -15.99
N THR A 36 5.64 -12.53 -15.75
CA THR A 36 5.99 -13.96 -15.80
C THR A 36 5.44 -14.62 -17.06
N SER A 37 6.16 -15.63 -17.58
CA SER A 37 5.70 -16.48 -18.69
C SER A 37 4.93 -17.73 -18.23
N SER A 38 4.95 -18.01 -16.93
CA SER A 38 4.27 -19.13 -16.30
C SER A 38 3.52 -18.64 -15.06
N SER A 39 2.23 -18.96 -14.99
CA SER A 39 1.39 -18.59 -13.85
C SER A 39 1.76 -19.45 -12.62
N PRO A 40 1.83 -18.85 -11.42
CA PRO A 40 2.02 -19.61 -10.18
C PRO A 40 0.76 -20.41 -9.84
N LYS A 41 0.92 -21.47 -9.04
CA LYS A 41 -0.20 -22.18 -8.42
C LYS A 41 -0.85 -21.30 -7.36
N ILE A 42 -2.17 -21.38 -7.25
CA ILE A 42 -2.96 -20.63 -6.27
C ILE A 42 -3.37 -21.58 -5.14
N ASP A 43 -2.37 -22.00 -4.36
CA ASP A 43 -2.53 -22.92 -3.22
C ASP A 43 -2.02 -22.33 -1.89
N GLY A 44 -1.49 -21.11 -1.92
CA GLY A 44 -0.95 -20.41 -0.75
C GLY A 44 0.50 -20.79 -0.41
N ILE A 45 1.17 -21.62 -1.21
CA ILE A 45 2.57 -21.99 -1.04
C ILE A 45 3.43 -21.18 -2.02
N LEU A 46 4.43 -20.46 -1.52
CA LEU A 46 5.28 -19.57 -2.32
C LEU A 46 6.60 -20.23 -2.75
N ASP A 47 6.55 -21.49 -3.18
CA ASP A 47 7.72 -22.29 -3.56
C ASP A 47 7.97 -22.38 -5.08
N ASP A 48 7.00 -21.97 -5.90
CA ASP A 48 7.17 -21.88 -7.35
C ASP A 48 8.33 -20.95 -7.74
N ALA A 49 9.11 -21.35 -8.76
CA ALA A 49 10.31 -20.65 -9.21
C ALA A 49 10.06 -19.18 -9.61
N VAL A 50 8.86 -18.86 -10.08
CA VAL A 50 8.48 -17.49 -10.49
C VAL A 50 8.54 -16.50 -9.32
N TRP A 51 8.34 -16.96 -8.08
CA TRP A 51 8.41 -16.13 -6.89
C TRP A 51 9.84 -15.77 -6.48
N GLN A 52 10.83 -16.59 -6.84
CA GLN A 52 12.23 -16.39 -6.41
C GLN A 52 12.83 -15.10 -6.99
N ASN A 53 12.44 -14.74 -8.21
CA ASN A 53 12.93 -13.54 -8.90
C ASN A 53 11.99 -12.33 -8.76
N ALA A 54 10.87 -12.48 -8.05
CA ALA A 54 9.93 -11.40 -7.84
C ALA A 54 10.51 -10.39 -6.82
N PRO A 55 10.52 -9.08 -7.12
CA PRO A 55 10.85 -8.06 -6.14
C PRO A 55 9.97 -8.18 -4.89
N ILE A 56 10.58 -8.02 -3.72
CA ILE A 56 9.89 -8.18 -2.44
C ILE A 56 9.55 -6.80 -1.88
N ALA A 57 8.26 -6.54 -1.70
CA ALA A 57 7.78 -5.40 -0.93
C ALA A 57 7.92 -5.72 0.57
N THR A 58 8.73 -4.92 1.27
CA THR A 58 8.97 -4.99 2.72
C THR A 58 8.77 -3.63 3.40
N ASN A 59 9.10 -3.47 4.69
CA ASN A 59 9.09 -2.17 5.36
C ASN A 59 7.70 -1.52 5.36
N PHE A 60 6.68 -2.32 5.67
CA PHE A 60 5.33 -1.80 5.88
C PHE A 60 5.28 -0.93 7.13
N ILE A 61 4.29 -0.04 7.16
CA ILE A 61 4.04 0.86 8.28
C ILE A 61 2.72 0.48 8.95
N GLU A 62 2.67 0.72 10.25
CA GLU A 62 1.48 0.54 11.05
C GLU A 62 0.45 1.62 10.69
N ARG A 63 -0.79 1.22 10.40
CA ARG A 63 -1.89 2.16 10.19
C ARG A 63 -2.52 2.57 11.53
N ASN A 64 -2.69 1.60 12.43
CA ASN A 64 -3.27 1.75 13.76
C ASN A 64 -2.62 0.73 14.71
N PRO A 65 -2.51 1.03 16.02
CA PRO A 65 -2.81 2.30 16.67
C PRO A 65 -1.77 3.41 16.47
N ASN A 66 -0.53 3.09 16.10
CA ASN A 66 0.57 4.03 15.94
C ASN A 66 0.81 4.37 14.47
N ASN A 67 -0.10 5.14 13.88
CA ASN A 67 -0.04 5.49 12.47
C ASN A 67 1.35 6.01 12.04
N GLY A 68 1.91 5.41 11.00
CA GLY A 68 3.17 5.82 10.37
C GLY A 68 4.43 5.20 10.98
N LYS A 69 4.33 4.46 12.09
CA LYS A 69 5.51 3.76 12.64
C LYS A 69 5.91 2.58 11.74
N PRO A 70 7.22 2.28 11.60
CA PRO A 70 7.67 1.05 10.97
C PRO A 70 7.10 -0.17 11.69
N GLN A 71 6.73 -1.22 10.96
CA GLN A 71 6.40 -2.52 11.56
C GLN A 71 7.56 -3.04 12.41
N ALA A 72 7.26 -3.74 13.51
CA ALA A 72 8.29 -4.44 14.27
C ALA A 72 8.82 -5.65 13.49
N ASP A 73 10.12 -5.94 13.59
CA ASP A 73 10.76 -7.02 12.84
C ASP A 73 10.16 -8.41 13.13
N SER A 74 9.65 -8.62 14.33
CA SER A 74 9.00 -9.88 14.75
C SER A 74 7.70 -10.18 14.01
N ILE A 75 7.07 -9.16 13.43
CA ILE A 75 5.81 -9.26 12.66
C ILE A 75 6.00 -8.77 11.21
N LYS A 76 7.21 -8.96 10.67
CA LYS A 76 7.51 -8.50 9.32
C LYS A 76 6.55 -9.11 8.30
N THR A 77 6.14 -8.31 7.33
CA THR A 77 5.40 -8.76 6.15
C THR A 77 6.25 -8.65 4.89
N GLU A 78 6.24 -9.70 4.07
CA GLU A 78 6.89 -9.78 2.77
C GLU A 78 5.83 -10.04 1.69
N VAL A 79 5.73 -9.15 0.70
CA VAL A 79 4.78 -9.31 -0.41
C VAL A 79 5.53 -9.35 -1.73
N ARG A 80 5.24 -10.35 -2.56
CA ARG A 80 5.73 -10.49 -3.93
C ARG A 80 4.56 -10.28 -4.88
N ILE A 81 4.81 -9.55 -5.96
CA ILE A 81 3.79 -9.22 -6.95
C ILE A 81 4.34 -9.53 -8.33
N LEU A 82 3.58 -10.32 -9.08
CA LEU A 82 3.88 -10.73 -10.45
C LEU A 82 2.62 -10.53 -11.29
N TYR A 83 2.77 -10.51 -12.60
CA TYR A 83 1.63 -10.52 -13.51
C TYR A 83 1.94 -11.29 -14.78
N ASP A 84 0.91 -11.77 -15.46
CA ASP A 84 1.00 -12.25 -16.84
C ASP A 84 -0.13 -11.62 -17.69
N ASP A 85 -0.42 -12.20 -18.85
CA ASP A 85 -1.45 -11.69 -19.75
C ASP A 85 -2.89 -11.95 -19.26
N THR A 86 -3.05 -12.70 -18.17
CA THR A 86 -4.35 -13.14 -17.64
C THR A 86 -4.66 -12.58 -16.25
N GLY A 87 -3.64 -12.26 -15.45
CA GLY A 87 -3.87 -11.79 -14.08
C GLY A 87 -2.66 -11.17 -13.39
N ILE A 88 -2.95 -10.60 -12.22
CA ILE A 88 -1.95 -10.10 -11.26
C ILE A 88 -1.98 -11.03 -10.05
N TYR A 89 -0.81 -11.53 -9.66
CA TYR A 89 -0.62 -12.49 -8.59
C TYR A 89 0.03 -11.81 -7.39
N PHE A 90 -0.56 -12.01 -6.22
CA PHE A 90 -0.07 -11.47 -4.95
C PHE A 90 0.29 -12.64 -4.03
N GLY A 91 1.59 -12.80 -3.76
CA GLY A 91 2.08 -13.73 -2.74
C GLY A 91 2.46 -12.96 -1.49
N ALA A 92 1.76 -13.20 -0.38
CA ALA A 92 2.01 -12.51 0.89
C ALA A 92 2.42 -13.51 1.98
N GLN A 93 3.52 -13.22 2.66
CA GLN A 93 3.98 -13.97 3.82
C GLN A 93 4.08 -13.01 5.01
N MET A 94 3.28 -13.29 6.03
CA MET A 94 3.22 -12.53 7.28
C MET A 94 3.80 -13.40 8.38
N TYR A 95 4.79 -12.86 9.09
CA TYR A 95 5.44 -13.57 10.19
C TYR A 95 4.71 -13.26 11.49
N ASP A 96 4.46 -14.28 12.30
CA ASP A 96 3.88 -14.12 13.64
C ASP A 96 4.77 -14.87 14.64
N PRO A 97 5.13 -14.28 15.79
CA PRO A 97 5.94 -14.94 16.81
C PRO A 97 5.19 -16.05 17.56
N THR A 98 3.85 -16.09 17.44
CA THR A 98 2.93 -17.00 18.12
C THR A 98 1.88 -17.58 17.16
N PRO A 99 2.27 -18.25 16.05
CA PRO A 99 1.34 -18.66 15.00
C PRO A 99 0.27 -19.66 15.48
N ASN A 100 0.54 -20.38 16.57
CA ASN A 100 -0.41 -21.29 17.20
C ASN A 100 -1.59 -20.58 17.90
N LYS A 101 -1.51 -19.26 18.08
CA LYS A 101 -2.56 -18.42 18.68
C LYS A 101 -3.45 -17.74 17.65
N ILE A 102 -3.13 -17.84 16.36
CA ILE A 102 -3.98 -17.32 15.29
C ILE A 102 -5.30 -18.08 15.34
N ALA A 103 -6.40 -17.33 15.48
CA ALA A 103 -7.73 -17.90 15.49
C ALA A 103 -8.08 -18.50 14.11
N LYS A 104 -8.90 -19.56 14.14
CA LYS A 104 -9.25 -20.38 12.96
C LYS A 104 -10.74 -20.71 12.97
N GLU A 105 -11.52 -19.83 13.58
CA GLU A 105 -12.97 -20.01 13.71
C GLU A 105 -13.60 -19.77 12.34
N LEU A 106 -14.65 -20.52 12.01
CA LEU A 106 -15.36 -20.27 10.76
C LEU A 106 -16.15 -18.97 10.88
N THR A 107 -15.82 -17.99 10.04
CA THR A 107 -16.54 -16.72 9.93
C THR A 107 -17.44 -16.71 8.69
N GLU A 108 -18.44 -15.83 8.67
CA GLU A 108 -19.22 -15.59 7.45
C GLU A 108 -18.31 -14.99 6.37
N ARG A 109 -18.64 -15.24 5.09
CA ARG A 109 -17.95 -14.59 3.99
C ARG A 109 -18.03 -13.07 4.17
N ASP A 110 -16.89 -12.39 4.07
CA ASP A 110 -16.72 -10.95 4.27
C ASP A 110 -16.86 -10.47 5.75
N GLY A 111 -17.06 -11.40 6.70
CA GLY A 111 -17.14 -11.15 8.13
C GLY A 111 -15.78 -11.16 8.81
N ILE A 112 -14.92 -10.19 8.49
CA ILE A 112 -13.59 -10.05 9.12
C ILE A 112 -13.77 -9.64 10.59
N ASN A 113 -13.73 -10.61 11.50
CA ASN A 113 -13.91 -10.39 12.93
C ASN A 113 -12.76 -11.01 13.76
N ASN A 114 -12.71 -12.34 13.81
CA ASN A 114 -11.77 -13.10 14.66
C ASN A 114 -10.59 -13.69 13.87
N ASP A 115 -10.29 -13.15 12.68
CA ASP A 115 -9.26 -13.70 11.80
C ASP A 115 -8.22 -12.62 11.45
N ASP A 116 -6.98 -13.05 11.21
CA ASP A 116 -5.98 -12.20 10.56
C ASP A 116 -6.23 -12.19 9.05
N PHE A 117 -6.10 -11.01 8.42
CA PHE A 117 -6.39 -10.86 7.01
C PHE A 117 -5.32 -10.05 6.27
N PHE A 118 -5.17 -10.36 4.99
CA PHE A 118 -4.39 -9.59 4.04
C PHE A 118 -5.33 -9.03 2.97
N GLY A 119 -5.21 -7.72 2.70
CA GLY A 119 -6.05 -7.02 1.75
C GLY A 119 -5.25 -6.34 0.65
N VAL A 120 -5.78 -6.35 -0.56
CA VAL A 120 -5.25 -5.62 -1.72
C VAL A 120 -6.32 -4.68 -2.25
N ALA A 121 -5.97 -3.41 -2.45
CA ALA A 121 -6.82 -2.43 -3.11
C ALA A 121 -6.17 -2.02 -4.43
N LEU A 122 -6.90 -2.23 -5.54
CA LEU A 122 -6.47 -1.84 -6.89
C LEU A 122 -7.37 -0.71 -7.39
N ASN A 123 -6.74 0.34 -7.92
CA ASN A 123 -7.44 1.43 -8.59
C ASN A 123 -6.96 1.49 -10.05
N GLY A 124 -7.84 1.11 -10.98
CA GLY A 124 -7.56 1.10 -12.42
C GLY A 124 -7.87 2.41 -13.15
N TYR A 125 -8.26 3.47 -12.43
CA TYR A 125 -8.68 4.76 -13.03
C TYR A 125 -7.54 5.81 -13.12
N ASN A 126 -6.29 5.42 -12.92
CA ASN A 126 -5.12 6.31 -12.96
C ASN A 126 -3.99 5.72 -13.81
#